data_AF-A0A5F2I8H8-F1
#
_entry.id   AF-A0A5F2I8H8-F1
#
_cell.length_a   1.000
_cell.length_b   1.000
_cell.length_c   1.000
_cell.angle_alpha   90.00
_cell.angle_beta   90.00
_cell.angle_gamma   90.00
#
_symmetry.space_group_name_H-M   'P 1'
#
loop_
_entity.id
_entity.type
_entity.pdbx_description
1 polymer ?
#
loop_
_entity_poly.entity_id
_entity_poly.type
_entity_poly.pdbx_seq_one_letter_code
_entity_poly.pdbx_strand_id
1 'polypeptide(L)'
;MAENSGPVSIAAAIATLRATKINASDADLQSLVASSRRSDTARYAAIVLWPNGLSRMDEDEIPPNRVTFKNIEERANSLRELLTESIFPRLMRGHDRFAGAEDLEARFRAMNSVHPFVPAWYELLDSAAKSLESGSMQVSEEATFLLGLRFALYRLRSSEYYGDILNKLIDKTQFFSTLFELFVCITYSFELQQDITFVPESNIKGEKRPDLVFKSSDDALVYLECKSMLDDVRVEQQVWLDIQAAIAKKLKRSPVSLSVLVRADSRLKPRDSDAIIVAASDVIKNYPLLTRADTDEFSVRVAKILEADEHMELPFEVRALDGAESMMHGGEYYEAEIGGVKKSFARKLWKIDTFTFADTKQSERIVGLIKDASRQLPRDVPGVIHLQIPYRDPRHFQSVLDEVKNAVEDESSKRAHVCAIVITGRFQDKDKHRKAGSDPILTFHSVIPNYNAEYVLPKDFRLLGSHPSMTVTDENDTKRAFEMGPEGSLLTEFAPETELSDHEGVHIVQYCSRDGRRQVNIWQDFNKRARVEVWHEHAGHHTLDIDLSTIRVKQTNKALVTWSKRGISFVINGNEVIKSYSGDD
;
A
#
# COMPACT_ATOMS: atom_id res chain seq x y z
N MET A 1 1.71 58.85 13.68
CA MET A 1 2.60 58.23 14.68
C MET A 1 2.38 56.73 14.59
N ALA A 2 3.33 56.05 13.98
CA ALA A 2 3.32 54.60 13.79
C ALA A 2 3.80 53.92 15.08
N GLU A 3 2.97 53.07 15.67
CA GLU A 3 3.44 52.12 16.67
C GLU A 3 3.74 50.78 16.01
N ASN A 4 5.04 50.47 16.01
CA ASN A 4 5.60 49.18 15.71
C ASN A 4 4.94 48.09 16.57
N SER A 5 4.15 47.21 15.95
CA SER A 5 3.94 45.86 16.48
C SER A 5 4.60 44.88 15.53
N GLY A 6 5.78 44.40 15.92
CA GLY A 6 6.51 43.36 15.20
C GLY A 6 5.73 42.04 15.18
N PRO A 7 6.16 41.07 14.34
CA PRO A 7 5.53 39.76 14.28
C PRO A 7 5.55 39.11 15.66
N VAL A 8 4.38 38.70 16.15
CA VAL A 8 4.24 37.95 17.39
C VAL A 8 5.04 36.66 17.21
N SER A 9 6.20 36.57 17.87
CA SER A 9 7.07 35.41 17.73
C SER A 9 6.33 34.16 18.23
N ILE A 10 6.56 33.03 17.55
CA ILE A 10 6.09 31.69 17.96
C ILE A 10 6.39 31.42 19.45
N ALA A 11 7.45 32.01 20.00
CA ALA A 11 7.80 31.92 21.42
C ALA A 11 6.77 32.57 22.37
N ALA A 12 6.03 33.61 21.94
CA ALA A 12 4.98 34.24 22.74
C ALA A 12 3.73 33.36 22.85
N ALA A 13 3.29 32.73 21.76
CA ALA A 13 2.17 31.79 21.77
C ALA A 13 2.46 30.56 22.66
N ILE A 14 3.70 30.07 22.61
CA ILE A 14 4.19 28.97 23.46
C ILE A 14 4.29 29.40 24.93
N ALA A 15 4.75 30.62 25.22
CA ALA A 15 4.83 31.14 26.57
C ALA A 15 3.44 31.29 27.23
N THR A 16 2.44 31.73 26.46
CA THR A 16 1.04 31.80 26.94
C THR A 16 0.49 30.41 27.25
N LEU A 17 0.70 29.42 26.38
CA LEU A 17 0.26 28.04 26.60
C LEU A 17 0.97 27.38 27.81
N ARG A 18 2.27 27.63 28.00
CA ARG A 18 3.06 27.12 29.14
C ARG A 18 2.68 27.77 30.48
N ALA A 19 2.21 29.02 30.47
CA ALA A 19 1.78 29.72 31.69
C ALA A 19 0.44 29.20 32.24
N THR A 20 -0.44 28.71 31.36
CA THR A 20 -1.73 28.10 31.72
C THR A 20 -1.57 26.59 31.90
N LYS A 21 -1.16 26.15 33.10
CA LYS A 21 -1.25 24.74 33.49
C LYS A 21 -2.68 24.23 33.30
N ILE A 22 -2.86 23.30 32.35
CA ILE A 22 -4.00 22.37 32.18
C ILE A 22 -5.35 23.03 32.49
N ASN A 23 -5.88 23.83 31.55
CA ASN A 23 -7.29 24.16 31.31
C ASN A 23 -7.37 25.48 30.52
N ALA A 24 -6.83 25.50 29.30
CA ALA A 24 -7.10 26.62 28.39
C ALA A 24 -8.59 26.57 28.02
N SER A 25 -9.32 27.63 28.34
CA SER A 25 -10.73 27.75 27.97
C SER A 25 -10.86 28.00 26.47
N ASP A 26 -12.05 27.75 25.89
CA ASP A 26 -12.33 28.09 24.49
C ASP A 26 -12.02 29.56 24.16
N ALA A 27 -12.17 30.45 25.14
CA ALA A 27 -11.84 31.87 25.01
C ALA A 27 -10.32 32.12 24.91
N ASP A 28 -9.48 31.34 25.58
CA ASP A 28 -8.02 31.49 25.54
C ASP A 28 -7.45 31.05 24.19
N LEU A 29 -8.00 29.98 23.61
CA LEU A 29 -7.64 29.52 22.27
C LEU A 29 -8.17 30.46 21.19
N GLN A 30 -9.39 31.00 21.35
CA GLN A 30 -9.92 32.05 20.46
C GLN A 30 -9.10 33.35 20.54
N SER A 31 -8.59 33.71 21.72
CA SER A 31 -7.66 34.83 21.91
C SER A 31 -6.32 34.58 21.21
N LEU A 32 -5.80 33.34 21.23
CA LEU A 32 -4.60 32.96 20.50
C LEU A 32 -4.78 33.11 18.98
N VAL A 33 -5.92 32.65 18.44
CA VAL A 33 -6.32 32.85 17.04
C VAL A 33 -6.53 34.34 16.73
N ALA A 34 -7.07 35.12 17.66
CA ALA A 34 -7.24 36.56 17.51
C ALA A 34 -5.91 37.34 17.56
N SER A 35 -4.90 36.83 18.26
CA SER A 35 -3.56 37.41 18.29
C SER A 35 -2.76 37.12 17.02
N SER A 36 -3.02 35.99 16.34
CA SER A 36 -2.47 35.69 15.01
C SER A 36 -3.21 36.39 13.86
N ARG A 37 -4.45 36.89 14.09
CA ARG A 37 -5.21 37.73 13.14
C ARG A 37 -4.60 39.10 12.84
N ARG A 38 -3.55 39.54 13.55
CA ARG A 38 -2.88 40.82 13.26
C ARG A 38 -1.85 40.74 12.13
N SER A 39 -1.56 39.55 11.61
CA SER A 39 -1.03 39.35 10.26
C SER A 39 -2.12 38.71 9.41
N ASP A 40 -2.23 39.07 8.12
CA ASP A 40 -3.27 38.62 7.18
C ASP A 40 -3.34 37.08 6.93
N THR A 41 -2.66 36.27 7.75
CA THR A 41 -2.44 34.82 7.59
C THR A 41 -3.36 33.92 8.43
N ALA A 42 -4.20 34.43 9.34
CA ALA A 42 -5.02 33.59 10.23
C ALA A 42 -6.53 33.68 9.94
N ARG A 43 -7.05 32.81 9.06
CA ARG A 43 -8.50 32.69 8.80
C ARG A 43 -8.99 31.26 8.55
N TYR A 44 -8.80 30.31 9.46
CA TYR A 44 -9.57 29.05 9.40
C TYR A 44 -9.88 28.54 10.82
N ALA A 45 -11.16 28.35 11.12
CA ALA A 45 -11.64 27.89 12.43
C ALA A 45 -12.60 26.70 12.26
N ALA A 46 -12.38 25.71 13.13
CA ALA A 46 -13.28 24.66 13.60
C ALA A 46 -14.00 23.80 12.54
N ILE A 47 -13.47 22.59 12.34
CA ILE A 47 -14.27 21.46 11.85
C ILE A 47 -14.02 20.27 12.78
N VAL A 48 -15.10 19.73 13.35
CA VAL A 48 -15.10 18.44 14.03
C VAL A 48 -15.19 17.39 12.94
N LEU A 49 -14.13 16.62 12.76
CA LEU A 49 -14.16 15.44 11.90
C LEU A 49 -13.85 14.19 12.70
N TRP A 50 -14.83 13.30 12.68
CA TRP A 50 -14.62 11.88 12.89
C TRP A 50 -15.32 11.14 11.74
N PRO A 51 -14.65 10.84 10.62
CA PRO A 51 -15.19 9.91 9.65
C PRO A 51 -14.54 8.56 9.91
N ASN A 52 -14.81 7.95 11.06
CA ASN A 52 -14.67 6.50 11.27
C ASN A 52 -15.57 6.03 12.42
N GLY A 53 -16.71 6.70 12.56
CA GLY A 53 -17.82 6.21 13.36
C GLY A 53 -18.44 5.08 12.58
N LEU A 54 -17.82 3.90 12.61
CA LEU A 54 -18.63 2.69 12.60
C LEU A 54 -19.31 2.65 13.96
N SER A 55 -20.30 3.53 14.14
CA SER A 55 -21.40 3.28 15.05
C SER A 55 -21.83 1.84 14.80
N ARG A 56 -22.05 1.09 15.88
CA ARG A 56 -22.74 -0.20 15.79
C ARG A 56 -23.99 0.02 14.95
N MET A 57 -23.97 -0.43 13.70
CA MET A 57 -25.16 -0.51 12.89
C MET A 57 -25.83 -1.80 13.30
N ASP A 58 -27.10 -1.72 13.68
CA ASP A 58 -27.91 -2.91 13.84
C ASP A 58 -27.92 -3.70 12.52
N GLU A 59 -28.06 -5.02 12.58
CA GLU A 59 -27.92 -5.90 11.40
C GLU A 59 -28.84 -5.49 10.23
N ASP A 60 -29.94 -4.81 10.54
CA ASP A 60 -30.94 -4.33 9.59
C ASP A 60 -30.54 -3.03 8.84
N GLU A 61 -29.47 -2.35 9.26
CA GLU A 61 -28.95 -1.11 8.64
C GLU A 61 -27.70 -1.35 7.79
N ILE A 62 -27.25 -2.60 7.64
CA ILE A 62 -26.07 -2.94 6.87
C ILE A 62 -26.32 -2.74 5.37
N PRO A 63 -25.55 -1.87 4.67
CA PRO A 63 -25.69 -1.69 3.23
C PRO A 63 -25.60 -3.02 2.46
N PRO A 64 -26.42 -3.21 1.40
CA PRO A 64 -26.50 -4.47 0.66
C PRO A 64 -25.24 -4.84 -0.12
N ASN A 65 -24.18 -4.03 -0.06
CA ASN A 65 -22.85 -4.30 -0.60
C ASN A 65 -21.79 -4.65 0.47
N ARG A 66 -22.10 -4.57 1.76
CA ARG A 66 -21.17 -4.86 2.86
C ARG A 66 -20.99 -6.38 3.04
N VAL A 67 -19.77 -6.79 3.35
CA VAL A 67 -19.42 -8.20 3.61
C VAL A 67 -19.52 -8.48 5.11
N THR A 68 -20.21 -9.56 5.46
CA THR A 68 -20.34 -10.07 6.83
C THR A 68 -20.08 -11.57 6.84
N PHE A 69 -19.77 -12.15 8.01
CA PHE A 69 -19.45 -13.59 8.11
C PHE A 69 -20.63 -14.48 7.67
N LYS A 70 -21.85 -13.94 7.72
CA LYS A 70 -23.08 -14.60 7.29
C LYS A 70 -23.32 -14.56 5.77
N ASN A 71 -22.73 -13.58 5.05
CA ASN A 71 -23.05 -13.35 3.64
C ASN A 71 -21.90 -13.60 2.65
N ILE A 72 -20.73 -14.04 3.11
CA ILE A 72 -19.56 -14.30 2.24
C ILE A 72 -19.92 -15.29 1.11
N GLU A 73 -20.60 -16.40 1.44
CA GLU A 73 -21.00 -17.40 0.45
C GLU A 73 -22.00 -16.85 -0.58
N GLU A 74 -23.00 -16.08 -0.13
CA GLU A 74 -23.94 -15.38 -1.02
C GLU A 74 -23.18 -14.42 -1.96
N ARG A 75 -22.16 -13.71 -1.45
CA ARG A 75 -21.33 -12.81 -2.26
C ARG A 75 -20.50 -13.58 -3.28
N ALA A 76 -19.94 -14.72 -2.91
CA ALA A 76 -19.22 -15.58 -3.83
C ALA A 76 -20.15 -16.06 -4.96
N ASN A 77 -21.35 -16.54 -4.62
CA ASN A 77 -22.34 -16.97 -5.61
C ASN A 77 -22.77 -15.82 -6.54
N SER A 78 -23.02 -14.63 -6.00
CA SER A 78 -23.30 -13.44 -6.82
C SER A 78 -22.15 -13.08 -7.77
N LEU A 79 -20.89 -13.21 -7.32
CA LEU A 79 -19.72 -12.99 -8.19
C LEU A 79 -19.69 -14.01 -9.32
N ARG A 80 -19.98 -15.28 -9.02
CA ARG A 80 -20.08 -16.33 -10.05
C ARG A 80 -21.15 -16.02 -11.08
N GLU A 81 -22.30 -15.47 -10.68
CA GLU A 81 -23.37 -15.09 -11.61
C GLU A 81 -22.95 -13.93 -12.54
N LEU A 82 -22.16 -12.97 -12.03
CA LEU A 82 -21.62 -11.86 -12.82
C LEU A 82 -20.57 -12.34 -13.84
N LEU A 83 -19.80 -13.36 -13.48
CA LEU A 83 -18.85 -14.03 -14.35
C LEU A 83 -19.60 -15.07 -15.20
N THR A 84 -20.12 -14.63 -16.34
CA THR A 84 -20.94 -15.45 -17.25
C THR A 84 -20.44 -16.89 -17.42
N GLU A 85 -21.33 -17.81 -17.83
CA GLU A 85 -20.99 -19.23 -18.03
C GLU A 85 -19.81 -19.46 -19.00
N SER A 86 -19.51 -18.51 -19.88
CA SER A 86 -18.36 -18.55 -20.79
C SER A 86 -17.05 -18.04 -20.18
N ILE A 87 -17.10 -17.22 -19.12
CA ILE A 87 -15.96 -16.53 -18.51
C ILE A 87 -15.46 -17.30 -17.29
N PHE A 88 -16.35 -17.70 -16.38
CA PHE A 88 -15.95 -18.39 -15.14
C PHE A 88 -15.11 -19.67 -15.39
N PRO A 89 -15.46 -20.57 -16.34
CA PRO A 89 -14.63 -21.73 -16.64
C PRO A 89 -13.25 -21.38 -17.20
N ARG A 90 -13.10 -20.22 -17.87
CA ARG A 90 -11.81 -19.74 -18.38
C ARG A 90 -10.92 -19.26 -17.25
N LEU A 91 -11.48 -18.56 -16.26
CA LEU A 91 -10.79 -18.15 -15.04
C LEU A 91 -10.38 -19.35 -14.17
N MET A 92 -11.21 -20.40 -14.17
CA MET A 92 -10.98 -21.62 -13.38
C MET A 92 -10.09 -22.66 -14.08
N ARG A 93 -9.46 -22.34 -15.21
CA ARG A 93 -8.55 -23.28 -15.89
C ARG A 93 -7.40 -23.71 -14.97
N GLY A 94 -7.21 -25.02 -14.87
CA GLY A 94 -6.18 -25.61 -14.01
C GLY A 94 -6.63 -25.82 -12.56
N HIS A 95 -7.88 -25.52 -12.22
CA HIS A 95 -8.50 -25.79 -10.93
C HIS A 95 -8.20 -27.21 -10.41
N ASP A 96 -8.43 -28.24 -11.22
CA ASP A 96 -8.28 -29.63 -10.76
C ASP A 96 -6.84 -29.97 -10.33
N ARG A 97 -5.84 -29.32 -10.95
CA ARG A 97 -4.43 -29.47 -10.54
C ARG A 97 -4.14 -28.81 -9.20
N PHE A 98 -4.82 -27.71 -8.90
CA PHE A 98 -4.72 -27.03 -7.60
C PHE A 98 -5.51 -27.79 -6.52
N ALA A 99 -6.72 -28.23 -6.85
CA ALA A 99 -7.59 -29.03 -6.00
C ALA A 99 -6.97 -30.35 -5.56
N GLY A 100 -6.32 -31.05 -6.50
CA GLY A 100 -5.72 -32.36 -6.30
C GLY A 100 -4.29 -32.31 -5.73
N ALA A 101 -3.81 -31.16 -5.28
CA ALA A 101 -2.50 -31.06 -4.64
C ALA A 101 -2.54 -31.67 -3.23
N GLU A 102 -1.88 -32.83 -3.06
CA GLU A 102 -1.93 -33.61 -1.82
C GLU A 102 -1.05 -33.04 -0.69
N ASP A 103 -0.05 -32.23 -1.03
CA ASP A 103 0.88 -31.62 -0.07
C ASP A 103 1.08 -30.11 -0.31
N LEU A 104 1.66 -29.44 0.68
CA LEU A 104 1.87 -27.98 0.68
C LEU A 104 2.80 -27.54 -0.48
N GLU A 105 3.81 -28.34 -0.81
CA GLU A 105 4.77 -28.02 -1.88
C GLU A 105 4.12 -28.11 -3.26
N ALA A 106 3.32 -29.15 -3.48
CA ALA A 106 2.48 -29.32 -4.66
C ALA A 106 1.44 -28.21 -4.77
N ARG A 107 0.85 -27.78 -3.63
CA ARG A 107 -0.12 -26.69 -3.60
C ARG A 107 0.52 -25.34 -3.93
N PHE A 108 1.71 -25.05 -3.42
CA PHE A 108 2.48 -23.85 -3.80
C PHE A 108 2.88 -23.86 -5.28
N ARG A 109 3.34 -25.00 -5.80
CA ARG A 109 3.66 -25.13 -7.23
C ARG A 109 2.41 -24.95 -8.11
N ALA A 110 1.29 -25.56 -7.72
CA ALA A 110 0.03 -25.40 -8.41
C ALA A 110 -0.44 -23.94 -8.38
N MET A 111 -0.39 -23.28 -7.22
CA MET A 111 -0.82 -21.89 -7.00
C MET A 111 -0.19 -20.92 -8.00
N ASN A 112 1.10 -21.09 -8.30
CA ASN A 112 1.83 -20.19 -9.19
C ASN A 112 1.67 -20.55 -10.68
N SER A 113 1.30 -21.79 -10.99
CA SER A 113 1.05 -22.25 -12.36
C SER A 113 -0.36 -21.97 -12.89
N VAL A 114 -1.35 -21.81 -12.01
CA VAL A 114 -2.76 -21.55 -12.38
C VAL A 114 -3.07 -20.06 -12.49
N HIS A 115 -4.25 -19.75 -13.03
CA HIS A 115 -4.78 -18.39 -13.05
C HIS A 115 -4.95 -17.85 -11.61
N PRO A 116 -4.60 -16.57 -11.31
CA PRO A 116 -4.68 -16.04 -9.94
C PRO A 116 -6.08 -16.11 -9.30
N PHE A 117 -7.12 -16.09 -10.13
CA PHE A 117 -8.50 -16.29 -9.67
C PHE A 117 -8.72 -17.65 -8.99
N VAL A 118 -8.06 -18.73 -9.42
CA VAL A 118 -8.26 -20.08 -8.87
C VAL A 118 -7.96 -20.16 -7.36
N PRO A 119 -6.73 -19.84 -6.89
CA PRO A 119 -6.43 -19.87 -5.46
C PRO A 119 -7.29 -18.86 -4.69
N ALA A 120 -7.52 -17.65 -5.23
CA ALA A 120 -8.36 -16.66 -4.57
C ALA A 120 -9.82 -17.14 -4.39
N TRP A 121 -10.36 -17.87 -5.37
CA TRP A 121 -11.70 -18.45 -5.32
C TRP A 121 -11.78 -19.57 -4.28
N TYR A 122 -10.77 -20.44 -4.24
CA TYR A 122 -10.65 -21.47 -3.22
C TYR A 122 -10.60 -20.90 -1.81
N GLU A 123 -9.73 -19.91 -1.60
CA GLU A 123 -9.59 -19.25 -0.31
C GLU A 123 -10.85 -18.47 0.08
N LEU A 124 -11.62 -17.94 -0.89
CA LEU A 124 -12.92 -17.30 -0.61
C LEU A 124 -13.96 -18.29 -0.07
N LEU A 125 -14.05 -19.49 -0.67
CA LEU A 125 -14.98 -20.52 -0.21
C LEU A 125 -14.57 -21.07 1.16
N ASP A 126 -13.27 -21.31 1.37
CA ASP A 126 -12.73 -21.72 2.67
C ASP A 126 -12.93 -20.64 3.74
N SER A 127 -12.71 -19.37 3.39
CA SER A 127 -13.00 -18.22 4.24
C SER A 127 -14.47 -18.15 4.63
N ALA A 128 -15.39 -18.41 3.70
CA ALA A 128 -16.82 -18.44 4.00
C ALA A 128 -17.17 -19.52 5.04
N ALA A 129 -16.66 -20.74 4.86
CA ALA A 129 -16.88 -21.85 5.78
C ALA A 129 -16.32 -21.58 7.18
N LYS A 130 -15.05 -21.15 7.26
CA LYS A 130 -14.40 -20.79 8.53
C LYS A 130 -15.08 -19.63 9.23
N SER A 131 -15.53 -18.64 8.47
CA SER A 131 -16.22 -17.48 9.03
C SER A 131 -17.56 -17.87 9.65
N LEU A 132 -18.31 -18.75 8.99
CA LEU A 132 -19.57 -19.28 9.49
C LEU A 132 -19.37 -20.15 10.74
N GLU A 133 -18.39 -21.06 10.72
CA GLU A 133 -18.09 -21.96 11.85
C GLU A 133 -17.64 -21.19 13.10
N SER A 134 -16.77 -20.20 12.92
CA SER A 134 -16.22 -19.39 14.03
C SER A 134 -17.16 -18.30 14.53
N GLY A 135 -18.23 -17.98 13.79
CA GLY A 135 -19.09 -16.82 14.07
C GLY A 135 -18.37 -15.46 13.95
N SER A 136 -17.25 -15.41 13.21
CA SER A 136 -16.39 -14.23 13.07
C SER A 136 -15.87 -14.09 11.64
N MET A 137 -15.43 -12.90 11.20
CA MET A 137 -14.89 -12.75 9.83
C MET A 137 -13.49 -13.35 9.73
N GLN A 138 -13.36 -14.49 9.05
CA GLN A 138 -12.11 -15.20 8.75
C GLN A 138 -11.90 -15.17 7.22
N VAL A 139 -11.40 -14.05 6.70
CA VAL A 139 -11.16 -13.85 5.26
C VAL A 139 -9.67 -13.75 5.00
N SER A 140 -9.15 -14.44 3.99
CA SER A 140 -7.75 -14.29 3.57
C SER A 140 -7.51 -13.04 2.71
N GLU A 141 -6.25 -12.64 2.57
CA GLU A 141 -5.83 -11.56 1.66
C GLU A 141 -6.23 -11.88 0.21
N GLU A 142 -6.11 -13.14 -0.21
CA GLU A 142 -6.45 -13.57 -1.57
C GLU A 142 -7.97 -13.51 -1.82
N ALA A 143 -8.78 -13.94 -0.87
CA ALA A 143 -10.26 -13.90 -0.95
C ALA A 143 -10.80 -12.46 -1.01
N THR A 144 -10.10 -11.55 -0.33
CA THR A 144 -10.44 -10.14 -0.23
C THR A 144 -10.54 -9.44 -1.59
N PHE A 145 -9.63 -9.74 -2.52
CA PHE A 145 -9.66 -9.15 -3.85
C PHE A 145 -10.93 -9.51 -4.63
N LEU A 146 -11.44 -10.73 -4.45
CA LEU A 146 -12.65 -11.20 -5.15
C LEU A 146 -13.92 -10.56 -4.61
N LEU A 147 -13.99 -10.31 -3.30
CA LEU A 147 -15.10 -9.60 -2.69
C LEU A 147 -15.23 -8.17 -3.26
N GLY A 148 -14.11 -7.47 -3.44
CA GLY A 148 -14.08 -6.17 -4.11
C GLY A 148 -14.47 -6.23 -5.59
N LEU A 149 -13.99 -7.26 -6.31
CA LEU A 149 -14.30 -7.48 -7.72
C LEU A 149 -15.80 -7.57 -7.99
N ARG A 150 -16.55 -8.27 -7.14
CA ARG A 150 -18.01 -8.41 -7.27
C ARG A 150 -18.69 -7.05 -7.41
N PHE A 151 -18.38 -6.13 -6.49
CA PHE A 151 -19.02 -4.82 -6.47
C PHE A 151 -18.68 -4.03 -7.74
N ALA A 152 -17.42 -4.08 -8.17
CA ALA A 152 -16.98 -3.41 -9.40
C ALA A 152 -17.69 -3.95 -10.64
N LEU A 153 -17.75 -5.28 -10.81
CA LEU A 153 -18.44 -5.90 -11.94
C LEU A 153 -19.95 -5.62 -11.93
N TYR A 154 -20.59 -5.67 -10.76
CA TYR A 154 -22.01 -5.35 -10.63
C TYR A 154 -22.32 -3.94 -11.13
N ARG A 155 -21.44 -2.98 -10.82
CA ARG A 155 -21.55 -1.58 -11.25
C ARG A 155 -21.32 -1.40 -12.74
N LEU A 156 -20.39 -2.15 -13.32
CA LEU A 156 -20.00 -2.02 -14.72
C LEU A 156 -20.81 -2.88 -15.68
N ARG A 157 -21.71 -3.76 -15.21
CA ARG A 157 -22.45 -4.70 -16.07
C ARG A 157 -23.21 -4.06 -17.25
N SER A 158 -23.60 -2.79 -17.12
CA SER A 158 -24.33 -2.04 -18.14
C SER A 158 -23.42 -1.14 -18.98
N SER A 159 -22.12 -1.10 -18.68
CA SER A 159 -21.12 -0.34 -19.42
C SER A 159 -20.74 -1.07 -20.70
N GLU A 160 -20.45 -0.31 -21.76
CA GLU A 160 -19.91 -0.86 -23.01
C GLU A 160 -18.56 -1.59 -22.82
N TYR A 161 -17.79 -1.21 -21.79
CA TYR A 161 -16.47 -1.78 -21.49
C TYR A 161 -16.53 -3.13 -20.73
N TYR A 162 -17.71 -3.57 -20.29
CA TYR A 162 -17.84 -4.76 -19.44
C TYR A 162 -17.21 -6.01 -20.05
N GLY A 163 -17.45 -6.25 -21.35
CA GLY A 163 -16.91 -7.40 -22.06
C GLY A 163 -15.38 -7.40 -22.15
N ASP A 164 -14.79 -6.24 -22.43
CA ASP A 164 -13.34 -6.08 -22.55
C ASP A 164 -12.64 -6.28 -21.21
N ILE A 165 -13.22 -5.76 -20.12
CA ILE A 165 -12.75 -5.98 -18.75
C ILE A 165 -12.78 -7.46 -18.38
N LEU A 166 -13.89 -8.17 -18.67
CA LEU A 166 -13.96 -9.61 -18.43
C LEU A 166 -12.91 -10.38 -19.22
N ASN A 167 -12.58 -9.94 -20.44
CA ASN A 167 -11.51 -10.54 -21.23
C ASN A 167 -10.11 -10.24 -20.65
N LYS A 168 -9.84 -9.02 -20.19
CA LYS A 168 -8.59 -8.67 -19.48
C LYS A 168 -8.40 -9.50 -18.23
N LEU A 169 -9.46 -9.70 -17.43
CA LEU A 169 -9.43 -10.55 -16.23
C LEU A 169 -9.08 -12.02 -16.51
N ILE A 170 -9.22 -12.51 -17.74
CA ILE A 170 -8.83 -13.89 -18.10
C ILE A 170 -7.33 -13.99 -18.38
N ASP A 171 -6.67 -12.88 -18.70
CA ASP A 171 -5.23 -12.85 -18.85
C ASP A 171 -4.56 -12.89 -17.46
N LYS A 172 -3.98 -14.05 -17.14
CA LYS A 172 -3.26 -14.28 -15.89
C LYS A 172 -2.11 -13.28 -15.64
N THR A 173 -1.62 -12.60 -16.68
CA THR A 173 -0.51 -11.64 -16.59
C THR A 173 -0.96 -10.21 -16.34
N GLN A 174 -2.26 -9.92 -16.45
CA GLN A 174 -2.85 -8.60 -16.24
C GLN A 174 -3.95 -8.60 -15.17
N PHE A 175 -4.16 -9.74 -14.50
CA PHE A 175 -5.30 -9.93 -13.60
C PHE A 175 -5.32 -8.90 -12.48
N PHE A 176 -4.21 -8.69 -11.77
CA PHE A 176 -4.19 -7.75 -10.66
C PHE A 176 -4.16 -6.29 -11.12
N SER A 177 -3.55 -6.00 -12.26
CA SER A 177 -3.60 -4.69 -12.90
C SER A 177 -5.04 -4.33 -13.27
N THR A 178 -5.77 -5.25 -13.90
CA THR A 178 -7.19 -5.07 -14.23
C THR A 178 -8.05 -4.88 -12.97
N LEU A 179 -7.78 -5.65 -11.90
CA LEU A 179 -8.44 -5.45 -10.61
C LEU A 179 -8.17 -4.07 -10.01
N PHE A 180 -6.96 -3.54 -10.20
CA PHE A 180 -6.59 -2.23 -9.71
C PHE A 180 -7.24 -1.11 -10.53
N GLU A 181 -7.26 -1.22 -11.86
CA GLU A 181 -7.99 -0.32 -12.75
C GLU A 181 -9.48 -0.25 -12.37
N LEU A 182 -10.10 -1.40 -12.14
CA LEU A 182 -11.48 -1.52 -11.66
C LEU A 182 -11.70 -0.83 -10.32
N PHE A 183 -10.80 -1.06 -9.38
CA PHE A 183 -10.85 -0.43 -8.06
C PHE A 183 -10.80 1.10 -8.20
N VAL A 184 -9.82 1.64 -8.93
CA VAL A 184 -9.68 3.08 -9.15
C VAL A 184 -10.95 3.64 -9.83
N CYS A 185 -11.39 3.04 -10.94
CA CYS A 185 -12.57 3.49 -11.66
C CYS A 185 -13.82 3.54 -10.76
N ILE A 186 -14.04 2.53 -9.93
CA ILE A 186 -15.20 2.46 -9.05
C ILE A 186 -15.11 3.47 -7.92
N THR A 187 -13.94 3.67 -7.33
CA THR A 187 -13.81 4.67 -6.27
C THR A 187 -14.06 6.09 -6.81
N TYR A 188 -13.50 6.43 -7.97
CA TYR A 188 -13.79 7.73 -8.60
C TYR A 188 -15.26 7.88 -9.02
N SER A 189 -15.84 6.88 -9.69
CA SER A 189 -17.22 6.98 -10.20
C SER A 189 -18.28 6.91 -9.10
N PHE A 190 -18.06 6.08 -8.07
CA PHE A 190 -19.08 5.80 -7.06
C PHE A 190 -18.88 6.58 -5.77
N GLU A 191 -17.66 6.63 -5.24
CA GLU A 191 -17.39 7.32 -3.97
C GLU A 191 -17.21 8.82 -4.18
N LEU A 192 -16.50 9.22 -5.23
CA LEU A 192 -16.29 10.64 -5.57
C LEU A 192 -17.34 11.21 -6.53
N GLN A 193 -18.21 10.36 -7.10
CA GLN A 193 -19.28 10.73 -8.04
C GLN A 193 -18.76 11.50 -9.27
N GLN A 194 -17.64 11.05 -9.84
CA GLN A 194 -17.01 11.67 -11.01
C GLN A 194 -17.29 10.91 -12.30
N ASP A 195 -17.39 11.63 -13.42
CA ASP A 195 -17.55 11.06 -14.76
C ASP A 195 -16.21 10.47 -15.26
N ILE A 196 -15.90 9.28 -14.78
CA ILE A 196 -14.70 8.52 -15.16
C ILE A 196 -15.11 7.27 -15.94
N THR A 197 -14.41 7.01 -17.03
CA THR A 197 -14.64 5.86 -17.91
C THR A 197 -13.32 5.21 -18.32
N PHE A 198 -13.40 3.96 -18.80
CA PHE A 198 -12.25 3.26 -19.38
C PHE A 198 -11.92 3.83 -20.74
N VAL A 199 -10.63 3.94 -21.04
CA VAL A 199 -10.16 4.27 -22.38
C VAL A 199 -10.07 2.96 -23.18
N PRO A 200 -10.66 2.88 -24.39
CA PRO A 200 -10.50 1.72 -25.24
C PRO A 200 -9.03 1.48 -25.62
N GLU A 201 -8.62 0.21 -25.59
CA GLU A 201 -7.33 -0.23 -26.09
C GLU A 201 -7.10 0.22 -27.54
N SER A 202 -5.84 0.49 -27.89
CA SER A 202 -5.53 0.83 -29.28
C SER A 202 -5.56 -0.41 -30.17
N ASN A 203 -6.21 -0.28 -31.33
CA ASN A 203 -6.12 -1.27 -32.41
C ASN A 203 -4.74 -1.25 -33.10
N ILE A 204 -3.89 -0.27 -32.81
CA ILE A 204 -2.54 -0.15 -33.35
C ILE A 204 -1.57 -0.91 -32.45
N LYS A 205 -0.96 -1.96 -33.01
CA LYS A 205 -0.01 -2.81 -32.29
C LYS A 205 1.14 -2.00 -31.70
N GLY A 206 1.27 -2.04 -30.37
CA GLY A 206 2.35 -1.40 -29.63
C GLY A 206 2.06 0.05 -29.20
N GLU A 207 0.94 0.63 -29.64
CA GLU A 207 0.43 1.86 -29.05
C GLU A 207 -0.20 1.52 -27.71
N LYS A 208 0.28 2.18 -26.65
CA LYS A 208 -0.30 2.07 -25.31
C LYS A 208 -1.07 3.34 -25.01
N ARG A 209 -2.20 3.19 -24.35
CA ARG A 209 -3.10 4.29 -23.96
C ARG A 209 -3.25 4.33 -22.45
N PRO A 210 -3.67 5.46 -21.88
CA PRO A 210 -4.05 5.53 -20.48
C PRO A 210 -5.17 4.53 -20.17
N ASP A 211 -5.29 4.09 -18.94
CA ASP A 211 -6.35 3.14 -18.55
C ASP A 211 -7.72 3.82 -18.43
N LEU A 212 -7.77 5.04 -17.86
CA LEU A 212 -9.01 5.75 -17.55
C LEU A 212 -8.96 7.21 -18.01
N VAL A 213 -10.14 7.78 -18.23
CA VAL A 213 -10.32 9.19 -18.54
C VAL A 213 -11.47 9.77 -17.72
N PHE A 214 -11.23 10.93 -17.12
CA PHE A 214 -12.25 11.76 -16.54
C PHE A 214 -12.63 12.88 -17.51
N LYS A 215 -13.92 13.16 -17.61
CA LYS A 215 -14.45 14.27 -18.38
C LYS A 215 -15.06 15.33 -17.46
N SER A 216 -14.53 16.55 -17.52
CA SER A 216 -15.07 17.68 -16.76
C SER A 216 -16.35 18.24 -17.37
N SER A 217 -17.06 19.08 -16.60
CA SER A 217 -18.22 19.85 -17.06
C SER A 217 -17.93 20.74 -18.25
N ASP A 218 -16.68 21.18 -18.39
CA ASP A 218 -16.22 22.10 -19.44
C ASP A 218 -15.53 21.33 -20.59
N ASP A 219 -15.81 20.03 -20.72
CA ASP A 219 -15.23 19.10 -21.70
C ASP A 219 -13.69 18.91 -21.61
N ALA A 220 -13.01 19.51 -20.63
CA ALA A 220 -11.61 19.22 -20.35
C ALA A 220 -11.43 17.78 -19.85
N LEU A 221 -10.34 17.14 -20.29
CA LEU A 221 -10.03 15.75 -19.97
C LEU A 221 -8.89 15.65 -18.95
N VAL A 222 -8.98 14.66 -18.07
CA VAL A 222 -7.87 14.21 -17.23
C VAL A 222 -7.67 12.73 -17.49
N TYR A 223 -6.44 12.32 -17.83
CA TYR A 223 -6.13 10.91 -18.02
C TYR A 223 -5.53 10.31 -16.76
N LEU A 224 -5.94 9.09 -16.44
CA LEU A 224 -5.41 8.36 -15.30
C LEU A 224 -4.78 7.06 -15.79
N GLU A 225 -3.60 6.78 -15.26
CA GLU A 225 -2.82 5.59 -15.60
C GLU A 225 -2.59 4.76 -14.35
N CYS A 226 -2.98 3.49 -14.37
CA CYS A 226 -2.91 2.57 -13.24
C CYS A 226 -1.75 1.57 -13.46
N LYS A 227 -0.95 1.34 -12.43
CA LYS A 227 0.08 0.30 -12.43
C LYS A 227 0.01 -0.50 -11.14
N SER A 228 -0.17 -1.81 -11.28
CA SER A 228 -0.08 -2.74 -10.14
C SER A 228 1.21 -3.52 -10.17
N MET A 229 1.91 -3.54 -9.04
CA MET A 229 3.09 -4.38 -8.86
C MET A 229 2.75 -5.83 -8.52
N LEU A 230 1.48 -6.16 -8.27
CA LEU A 230 1.06 -7.52 -7.87
C LEU A 230 1.27 -8.55 -8.98
N ASP A 231 0.94 -8.23 -10.24
CA ASP A 231 1.19 -9.12 -11.38
C ASP A 231 2.68 -9.41 -11.53
N ASP A 232 3.49 -8.36 -11.41
CA ASP A 232 4.94 -8.43 -11.50
C ASP A 232 5.56 -9.31 -10.41
N VAL A 233 5.11 -9.14 -9.15
CA VAL A 233 5.60 -9.94 -8.01
C VAL A 233 5.23 -11.40 -8.19
N ARG A 234 4.03 -11.72 -8.66
CA ARG A 234 3.62 -13.11 -8.88
C ARG A 234 4.46 -13.79 -9.97
N VAL A 235 4.72 -13.09 -11.08
CA VAL A 235 5.59 -13.60 -12.15
C VAL A 235 7.00 -13.85 -11.59
N GLU A 236 7.54 -12.91 -10.82
CA GLU A 236 8.86 -13.02 -10.20
C GLU A 236 8.92 -14.18 -9.19
N GLN A 237 7.89 -14.39 -8.36
CA GLN A 237 7.81 -15.52 -7.43
C GLN A 237 7.83 -16.88 -8.14
N GLN A 238 7.13 -17.01 -9.27
CA GLN A 238 7.19 -18.23 -10.08
C GLN A 238 8.60 -18.48 -10.62
N VAL A 239 9.27 -17.43 -11.10
CA VAL A 239 10.66 -17.49 -11.57
C VAL A 239 11.60 -17.97 -10.46
N TRP A 240 11.42 -17.44 -9.24
CA TRP A 240 12.21 -17.86 -8.08
C TRP A 240 12.02 -19.33 -7.72
N LEU A 241 10.78 -19.83 -7.73
CA LEU A 241 10.50 -21.24 -7.45
C LEU A 241 11.16 -22.16 -8.47
N ASP A 242 11.16 -21.78 -9.75
CA ASP A 242 11.80 -22.56 -10.81
C ASP A 242 13.32 -22.61 -10.63
N ILE A 243 13.93 -21.46 -10.29
CA ILE A 243 15.37 -21.36 -9.96
C ILE A 243 15.70 -22.23 -8.74
N GLN A 244 14.95 -22.10 -7.65
CA GLN A 244 15.16 -22.86 -6.42
C GLN A 244 15.04 -24.36 -6.65
N ALA A 245 14.00 -24.81 -7.36
CA ALA A 245 13.80 -26.23 -7.68
C ALA A 245 14.96 -26.80 -8.52
N ALA A 246 15.46 -26.04 -9.49
CA ALA A 246 16.59 -26.43 -10.32
C ALA A 246 17.89 -26.52 -9.50
N ILE A 247 18.18 -25.52 -8.65
CA ILE A 247 19.34 -25.50 -7.77
C ILE A 247 19.27 -26.64 -6.74
N ALA A 248 18.11 -26.85 -6.11
CA ALA A 248 17.90 -27.93 -5.15
C ALA A 248 18.19 -29.30 -5.75
N LYS A 249 17.82 -29.54 -7.01
CA LYS A 249 18.15 -30.78 -7.73
C LYS A 249 19.67 -30.99 -7.89
N LYS A 250 20.44 -29.91 -8.03
CA LYS A 250 21.91 -29.95 -8.09
C LYS A 250 22.50 -30.22 -6.70
N LEU A 251 22.03 -29.51 -5.68
CA LEU A 251 22.47 -29.68 -4.30
C LEU A 251 22.18 -31.09 -3.77
N LYS A 252 21.01 -31.66 -4.08
CA LYS A 252 20.67 -33.06 -3.78
C LYS A 252 21.64 -34.07 -4.39
N ARG A 253 22.38 -33.71 -5.45
CA ARG A 253 23.42 -34.56 -6.07
C ARG A 253 24.85 -34.21 -5.65
N SER A 254 25.07 -33.05 -5.05
CA SER A 254 26.38 -32.65 -4.52
C SER A 254 26.81 -33.59 -3.38
N PRO A 255 28.07 -34.06 -3.34
CA PRO A 255 28.55 -34.83 -2.19
C PRO A 255 28.80 -33.94 -0.95
N VAL A 256 28.89 -32.62 -1.11
CA VAL A 256 29.16 -31.66 -0.04
C VAL A 256 27.87 -30.98 0.40
N SER A 257 27.77 -30.69 1.71
CA SER A 257 26.69 -29.90 2.28
C SER A 257 26.91 -28.41 2.02
N LEU A 258 26.04 -27.78 1.25
CA LEU A 258 26.24 -26.43 0.72
C LEU A 258 25.03 -25.52 0.97
N SER A 259 25.31 -24.27 1.29
CA SER A 259 24.38 -23.15 1.27
C SER A 259 24.62 -22.34 0.00
N VAL A 260 23.55 -22.04 -0.73
CA VAL A 260 23.56 -21.21 -1.94
C VAL A 260 22.77 -19.96 -1.66
N LEU A 261 23.38 -18.79 -1.83
CA LEU A 261 22.72 -17.51 -1.80
C LEU A 261 22.57 -17.01 -3.24
N VAL A 262 21.35 -16.67 -3.63
CA VAL A 262 21.08 -16.01 -4.91
C VAL A 262 20.48 -14.63 -4.62
N ARG A 263 21.06 -13.58 -5.19
CA ARG A 263 20.57 -12.21 -5.06
C ARG A 263 20.31 -11.63 -6.45
N ALA A 264 19.10 -11.12 -6.66
CA ALA A 264 18.77 -10.35 -7.86
C ALA A 264 19.03 -8.86 -7.61
N ASP A 265 19.79 -8.24 -8.50
CA ASP A 265 20.07 -6.80 -8.50
C ASP A 265 19.19 -6.06 -9.54
N SER A 266 18.44 -6.83 -10.34
CA SER A 266 17.43 -6.36 -11.28
C SER A 266 16.20 -7.26 -11.27
N ARG A 267 15.07 -6.74 -11.76
CA ARG A 267 13.81 -7.50 -11.84
C ARG A 267 13.97 -8.75 -12.72
N LEU A 268 13.68 -9.91 -12.14
CA LEU A 268 13.72 -11.17 -12.87
C LEU A 268 12.47 -11.38 -13.74
N LYS A 269 12.71 -11.88 -14.95
CA LYS A 269 11.71 -12.36 -15.91
C LYS A 269 11.94 -13.85 -16.19
N PRO A 270 10.96 -14.57 -16.76
CA PRO A 270 11.11 -15.99 -17.07
C PRO A 270 12.33 -16.35 -17.93
N ARG A 271 12.80 -15.42 -18.76
CA ARG A 271 13.97 -15.62 -19.62
C ARG A 271 15.31 -15.57 -18.85
N ASP A 272 15.32 -15.00 -17.65
CA ASP A 272 16.53 -14.76 -16.86
C ASP A 272 16.87 -15.99 -15.99
N SER A 273 15.92 -16.90 -15.76
CA SER A 273 16.07 -18.12 -14.95
C SER A 273 17.25 -18.98 -15.38
N ASP A 274 17.41 -19.21 -16.68
CA ASP A 274 18.44 -20.11 -17.21
C ASP A 274 19.85 -19.61 -16.89
N ALA A 275 20.08 -18.30 -17.00
CA ALA A 275 21.38 -17.70 -16.70
C ALA A 275 21.76 -17.90 -15.23
N ILE A 276 20.81 -17.68 -14.31
CA ILE A 276 21.00 -17.89 -12.87
C ILE A 276 21.26 -19.37 -12.56
N ILE A 277 20.46 -20.27 -13.14
CA ILE A 277 20.57 -21.72 -12.92
C ILE A 277 21.92 -22.25 -13.42
N VAL A 278 22.39 -21.77 -14.58
CA VAL A 278 23.71 -22.11 -15.13
C VAL A 278 24.82 -21.62 -14.20
N ALA A 279 24.79 -20.34 -13.82
CA ALA A 279 25.78 -19.76 -12.91
C ALA A 279 25.83 -20.51 -11.57
N ALA A 280 24.68 -20.78 -10.96
CA ALA A 280 24.61 -21.55 -9.72
C ALA A 280 25.11 -22.99 -9.90
N SER A 281 24.76 -23.65 -11.00
CA SER A 281 25.23 -25.00 -11.30
C SER A 281 26.75 -25.05 -11.44
N ASP A 282 27.35 -24.05 -12.09
CA ASP A 282 28.79 -23.97 -12.30
C ASP A 282 29.52 -23.70 -10.98
N VAL A 283 29.02 -22.79 -10.13
CA VAL A 283 29.61 -22.55 -8.80
C VAL A 283 29.50 -23.80 -7.91
N ILE A 284 28.35 -24.47 -7.88
CA ILE A 284 28.15 -25.70 -7.10
C ILE A 284 29.08 -26.82 -7.56
N LYS A 285 29.21 -27.03 -8.88
CA LYS A 285 30.03 -28.11 -9.45
C LYS A 285 31.52 -27.90 -9.20
N ASN A 286 31.98 -26.66 -9.22
CA ASN A 286 33.39 -26.31 -9.09
C ASN A 286 33.79 -25.91 -7.66
N TYR A 287 32.89 -25.99 -6.69
CA TYR A 287 33.20 -25.74 -5.27
C TYR A 287 34.25 -26.75 -4.75
N PRO A 288 35.27 -26.33 -3.95
CA PRO A 288 35.49 -25.00 -3.38
C PRO A 288 36.30 -24.03 -4.24
N LEU A 289 36.74 -24.43 -5.44
CA LEU A 289 37.58 -23.61 -6.32
C LEU A 289 36.84 -22.37 -6.84
N LEU A 290 35.51 -22.46 -6.96
CA LEU A 290 34.64 -21.36 -7.29
C LEU A 290 33.56 -21.22 -6.20
N THR A 291 33.49 -20.05 -5.57
CA THR A 291 32.55 -19.78 -4.48
C THR A 291 31.51 -18.72 -4.83
N ARG A 292 31.66 -18.02 -5.96
CA ARG A 292 30.71 -17.00 -6.40
C ARG A 292 30.70 -16.81 -7.91
N ALA A 293 29.59 -16.29 -8.41
CA ALA A 293 29.42 -15.76 -9.76
C ALA A 293 28.62 -14.46 -9.67
N ASP A 294 29.15 -13.36 -10.20
CA ASP A 294 28.51 -12.04 -10.13
C ASP A 294 28.30 -11.50 -11.55
N THR A 295 27.16 -10.87 -11.79
CA THR A 295 26.78 -10.16 -13.02
C THR A 295 26.17 -8.80 -12.64
N ASP A 296 25.85 -7.96 -13.64
CA ASP A 296 25.13 -6.71 -13.39
C ASP A 296 23.66 -6.93 -12.96
N GLU A 297 23.11 -8.12 -13.20
CA GLU A 297 21.69 -8.44 -13.00
C GLU A 297 21.44 -9.28 -11.74
N PHE A 298 22.41 -10.09 -11.32
CA PHE A 298 22.34 -10.98 -10.16
C PHE A 298 23.72 -11.44 -9.67
N SER A 299 23.76 -11.95 -8.44
CA SER A 299 24.90 -12.67 -7.87
C SER A 299 24.50 -14.01 -7.25
N VAL A 300 25.39 -15.00 -7.37
CA VAL A 300 25.29 -16.31 -6.74
C VAL A 300 26.51 -16.54 -5.87
N ARG A 301 26.31 -16.97 -4.62
CA ARG A 301 27.38 -17.33 -3.69
C ARG A 301 27.12 -18.70 -3.09
N VAL A 302 28.18 -19.46 -2.89
CA VAL A 302 28.11 -20.79 -2.29
C VAL A 302 29.05 -20.86 -1.09
N ALA A 303 28.52 -21.34 0.03
CA ALA A 303 29.25 -21.59 1.26
C ALA A 303 29.03 -23.04 1.71
N LYS A 304 30.00 -23.58 2.45
CA LYS A 304 29.88 -24.91 3.04
C LYS A 304 29.09 -24.86 4.34
N ILE A 305 28.28 -25.88 4.60
CA ILE A 305 27.54 -26.08 5.85
C ILE A 305 28.24 -27.14 6.71
N LEU A 306 28.55 -28.29 6.12
CA LEU A 306 29.24 -29.43 6.75
C LEU A 306 30.29 -29.99 5.79
N GLU A 307 31.36 -30.57 6.33
CA GLU A 307 32.26 -31.43 5.56
C GLU A 307 31.56 -32.72 5.09
N ALA A 308 32.15 -33.43 4.12
CA ALA A 308 31.55 -34.64 3.55
C ALA A 308 31.36 -35.79 4.58
N ASP A 309 32.23 -35.86 5.59
CA ASP A 309 32.22 -36.89 6.63
C ASP A 309 31.66 -36.37 7.98
N GLU A 310 31.19 -35.12 8.01
CA GLU A 310 30.60 -34.53 9.21
C GLU A 310 29.11 -34.86 9.33
N HIS A 311 28.69 -35.17 10.55
CA HIS A 311 27.30 -35.41 10.90
C HIS A 311 26.84 -34.38 11.93
N MET A 312 25.64 -33.85 11.77
CA MET A 312 25.04 -32.90 12.71
C MET A 312 23.87 -33.56 13.45
N GLU A 313 23.89 -33.58 14.78
CA GLU A 313 22.78 -34.06 15.60
C GLU A 313 21.57 -33.12 15.46
N LEU A 314 20.36 -33.68 15.35
CA LEU A 314 19.09 -32.94 15.28
C LEU A 314 18.48 -32.78 16.70
N PRO A 315 17.73 -31.69 16.96
CA PRO A 315 17.32 -30.65 16.03
C PRO A 315 18.40 -29.57 15.82
N PHE A 316 18.45 -29.03 14.60
CA PHE A 316 19.20 -27.83 14.28
C PHE A 316 18.25 -26.79 13.70
N GLU A 317 18.45 -25.52 14.04
CA GLU A 317 17.66 -24.44 13.48
C GLU A 317 18.26 -23.97 12.16
N VAL A 318 17.52 -24.18 11.07
CA VAL A 318 17.80 -23.50 9.80
C VAL A 318 17.09 -22.15 9.84
N ARG A 319 17.86 -21.08 10.02
CA ARG A 319 17.34 -19.71 9.90
C ARG A 319 17.66 -19.15 8.53
N ALA A 320 16.70 -18.45 7.94
CA ALA A 320 16.95 -17.62 6.77
C ALA A 320 18.03 -16.59 7.13
N LEU A 321 18.83 -16.17 6.14
CA LEU A 321 19.72 -15.03 6.36
C LEU A 321 18.88 -13.77 6.59
N ASP A 322 19.36 -12.85 7.42
CA ASP A 322 18.69 -11.58 7.63
C ASP A 322 18.47 -10.87 6.29
N GLY A 323 17.21 -10.55 6.00
CA GLY A 323 16.76 -9.95 4.74
C GLY A 323 16.52 -10.93 3.58
N ALA A 324 16.67 -12.24 3.76
CA ALA A 324 16.29 -13.21 2.74
C ALA A 324 14.77 -13.36 2.69
N GLU A 325 14.20 -13.18 1.49
CA GLU A 325 12.76 -13.16 1.26
C GLU A 325 12.16 -14.57 1.28
N SER A 326 12.96 -15.56 0.85
CA SER A 326 12.58 -16.97 0.98
C SER A 326 13.80 -17.87 1.20
N MET A 327 13.53 -18.98 1.88
CA MET A 327 14.53 -19.98 2.20
C MET A 327 13.98 -21.37 1.86
N MET A 328 14.74 -22.14 1.09
CA MET A 328 14.48 -23.56 0.86
C MET A 328 15.63 -24.37 1.43
N HIS A 329 15.33 -25.44 2.17
CA HIS A 329 16.36 -26.32 2.71
C HIS A 329 15.95 -27.77 2.63
N GLY A 330 16.92 -28.66 2.79
CA GLY A 330 16.68 -30.07 2.96
C GLY A 330 17.97 -30.81 3.26
N GLY A 331 17.87 -32.12 3.36
CA GLY A 331 18.99 -32.93 3.76
C GLY A 331 18.71 -34.41 3.66
N GLU A 332 19.75 -35.19 3.99
CA GLU A 332 19.64 -36.63 4.19
C GLU A 332 19.87 -36.92 5.67
N TYR A 333 18.93 -37.66 6.25
CA TYR A 333 18.87 -37.91 7.68
C TYR A 333 18.92 -39.41 7.99
N TYR A 334 19.46 -39.76 9.14
CA TYR A 334 19.45 -41.12 9.66
C TYR A 334 19.32 -41.12 11.19
N GLU A 335 18.86 -42.24 11.75
CA GLU A 335 18.83 -42.45 13.20
C GLU A 335 19.99 -43.37 13.62
N ALA A 336 20.59 -43.08 14.76
CA ALA A 336 21.56 -43.96 15.41
C ALA A 336 21.28 -44.04 16.91
N GLU A 337 21.50 -45.22 17.49
CA GLU A 337 21.37 -45.44 18.92
C GLU A 337 22.72 -45.23 19.60
N ILE A 338 22.80 -44.20 20.45
CA ILE A 338 24.04 -43.83 21.16
C ILE A 338 23.74 -43.84 22.65
N GLY A 339 24.37 -44.76 23.38
CA GLY A 339 24.16 -44.90 24.82
C GLY A 339 22.74 -45.32 25.20
N GLY A 340 22.05 -46.11 24.35
CA GLY A 340 20.67 -46.56 24.58
C GLY A 340 19.60 -45.51 24.25
N VAL A 341 19.99 -44.38 23.67
CA VAL A 341 19.06 -43.32 23.22
C VAL A 341 19.12 -43.20 21.71
N LYS A 342 17.96 -43.25 21.06
CA LYS A 342 17.83 -42.95 19.63
C LYS A 342 18.06 -41.46 19.40
N LYS A 343 19.02 -41.13 18.56
CA LYS A 343 19.35 -39.78 18.12
C LYS A 343 19.25 -39.70 16.60
N SER A 344 18.77 -38.57 16.09
CA SER A 344 18.70 -38.31 14.65
C SER A 344 19.87 -37.44 14.22
N PHE A 345 20.44 -37.72 13.05
CA PHE A 345 21.58 -37.01 12.49
C PHE A 345 21.32 -36.62 11.04
N ALA A 346 21.78 -35.44 10.65
CA ALA A 346 21.92 -35.05 9.27
C ALA A 346 23.33 -35.43 8.77
N ARG A 347 23.41 -36.23 7.71
CA ARG A 347 24.68 -36.52 7.00
C ARG A 347 24.91 -35.60 5.81
N LYS A 348 23.86 -34.91 5.38
CA LYS A 348 23.91 -33.95 4.29
C LYS A 348 22.88 -32.88 4.51
N LEU A 349 23.29 -31.63 4.35
CA LEU A 349 22.42 -30.47 4.44
C LEU A 349 22.61 -29.57 3.24
N TRP A 350 21.53 -29.00 2.76
CA TRP A 350 21.59 -27.95 1.77
C TRP A 350 20.56 -26.87 2.08
N LYS A 351 20.93 -25.64 1.73
CA LYS A 351 20.13 -24.44 1.96
C LYS A 351 20.21 -23.54 0.73
N ILE A 352 19.11 -22.90 0.39
CA ILE A 352 19.02 -21.90 -0.66
C ILE A 352 18.37 -20.67 -0.02
N ASP A 353 19.09 -19.55 0.00
CA ASP A 353 18.57 -18.24 0.38
C ASP A 353 18.41 -17.39 -0.87
N THR A 354 17.26 -16.74 -1.05
CA THR A 354 16.98 -15.86 -2.19
C THR A 354 16.67 -14.44 -1.73
N PHE A 355 17.29 -13.45 -2.36
CA PHE A 355 17.02 -12.03 -2.21
C PHE A 355 16.46 -11.49 -3.53
N THR A 356 15.22 -11.00 -3.50
CA THR A 356 14.54 -10.50 -4.71
C THR A 356 14.94 -9.06 -5.02
N PHE A 357 14.62 -8.61 -6.22
CA PHE A 357 14.78 -7.20 -6.58
C PHE A 357 13.86 -6.28 -5.76
N ALA A 358 12.70 -6.80 -5.32
CA ALA A 358 11.77 -6.05 -4.49
C ALA A 358 12.48 -5.56 -3.22
N ASP A 359 13.20 -6.41 -2.49
CA ASP A 359 13.84 -5.99 -1.24
C ASP A 359 15.13 -5.17 -1.41
N THR A 360 15.79 -5.25 -2.56
CA THR A 360 17.09 -4.59 -2.75
C THR A 360 16.96 -3.16 -3.26
N LYS A 361 15.93 -2.82 -4.05
CA LYS A 361 15.83 -1.52 -4.77
C LYS A 361 14.37 -1.05 -5.05
N GLN A 362 13.51 -0.97 -4.03
CA GLN A 362 12.11 -0.54 -4.20
C GLN A 362 11.94 0.83 -4.86
N SER A 363 12.77 1.81 -4.49
CA SER A 363 12.76 3.17 -5.05
C SER A 363 12.95 3.15 -6.57
N GLU A 364 13.94 2.43 -7.07
CA GLU A 364 14.21 2.30 -8.51
C GLU A 364 13.03 1.66 -9.25
N ARG A 365 12.35 0.70 -8.63
CA ARG A 365 11.19 0.02 -9.21
C ARG A 365 9.99 0.95 -9.36
N ILE A 366 9.64 1.68 -8.30
CA ILE A 366 8.53 2.64 -8.31
C ILE A 366 8.81 3.75 -9.32
N VAL A 367 10.04 4.28 -9.32
CA VAL A 367 10.49 5.25 -10.33
C VAL A 367 10.35 4.67 -11.74
N GLY A 368 10.75 3.42 -11.99
CA GLY A 368 10.58 2.73 -13.27
C GLY A 368 9.11 2.69 -13.73
N LEU A 369 8.18 2.35 -12.84
CA LEU A 369 6.75 2.35 -13.12
C LEU A 369 6.21 3.73 -13.44
N ILE A 370 6.66 4.78 -12.75
CA ILE A 370 6.30 6.17 -13.05
C ILE A 370 6.76 6.54 -14.46
N LYS A 371 7.98 6.13 -14.85
CA LYS A 371 8.47 6.36 -16.23
C LYS A 371 7.56 5.70 -17.25
N ASP A 372 7.19 4.45 -17.03
CA ASP A 372 6.35 3.69 -17.97
C ASP A 372 4.91 4.20 -18.02
N ALA A 373 4.33 4.56 -16.88
CA ALA A 373 3.01 5.18 -16.80
C ALA A 373 2.98 6.53 -17.51
N SER A 374 3.98 7.39 -17.26
CA SER A 374 4.05 8.72 -17.88
C SER A 374 4.14 8.71 -19.41
N ARG A 375 4.64 7.63 -20.01
CA ARG A 375 4.73 7.47 -21.46
C ARG A 375 3.37 7.17 -22.11
N GLN A 376 2.42 6.67 -21.33
CA GLN A 376 1.08 6.31 -21.78
C GLN A 376 0.11 7.49 -21.65
N LEU A 377 0.38 8.39 -20.69
CA LEU A 377 -0.35 9.66 -20.56
C LEU A 377 -0.03 10.61 -21.73
N PRO A 378 -1.05 11.24 -22.35
CA PRO A 378 -0.82 12.25 -23.39
C PRO A 378 -0.13 13.48 -22.77
N ARG A 379 0.78 14.09 -23.53
CA ARG A 379 1.67 15.15 -23.00
C ARG A 379 1.00 16.52 -22.93
N ASP A 380 -0.11 16.68 -23.63
CA ASP A 380 -0.82 17.94 -23.84
C ASP A 380 -2.02 18.14 -22.90
N VAL A 381 -2.23 17.21 -21.97
CA VAL A 381 -3.37 17.14 -21.06
C VAL A 381 -2.92 16.76 -19.65
N PRO A 382 -3.64 17.17 -18.60
CA PRO A 382 -3.31 16.78 -17.24
C PRO A 382 -3.46 15.26 -17.03
N GLY A 383 -2.46 14.66 -16.37
CA GLY A 383 -2.39 13.24 -16.09
C GLY A 383 -2.19 12.93 -14.61
N VAL A 384 -2.75 11.81 -14.15
CA VAL A 384 -2.58 11.29 -12.78
C VAL A 384 -2.13 9.84 -12.85
N ILE A 385 -1.11 9.48 -12.08
CA ILE A 385 -0.61 8.11 -12.02
C ILE A 385 -1.07 7.46 -10.72
N HIS A 386 -1.71 6.30 -10.81
CA HIS A 386 -2.06 5.44 -9.67
C HIS A 386 -1.10 4.25 -9.63
N LEU A 387 -0.47 4.03 -8.48
CA LEU A 387 0.44 2.91 -8.27
C LEU A 387 -0.07 2.04 -7.11
N GLN A 388 -0.21 0.74 -7.33
CA GLN A 388 -0.49 -0.24 -6.28
C GLN A 388 0.79 -1.00 -5.94
N ILE A 389 1.16 -0.97 -4.66
CA ILE A 389 2.35 -1.66 -4.15
C ILE A 389 1.93 -2.90 -3.34
N PRO A 390 2.63 -4.05 -3.46
CA PRO A 390 2.19 -5.30 -2.87
C PRO A 390 2.89 -5.53 -1.54
N TYR A 391 2.27 -5.16 -0.42
CA TYR A 391 2.76 -5.54 0.91
C TYR A 391 1.70 -6.29 1.71
N ARG A 392 2.14 -7.40 2.31
CA ARG A 392 1.36 -8.15 3.29
C ARG A 392 1.38 -7.49 4.67
N ASP A 393 2.50 -6.86 5.00
CA ASP A 393 2.66 -6.09 6.24
C ASP A 393 2.53 -4.59 5.93
N PRO A 394 1.49 -3.92 6.43
CA PRO A 394 1.35 -2.48 6.31
C PRO A 394 2.55 -1.66 6.84
N ARG A 395 3.31 -2.20 7.81
CA ARG A 395 4.52 -1.55 8.36
C ARG A 395 5.61 -1.41 7.31
N HIS A 396 5.76 -2.42 6.45
CA HIS A 396 6.72 -2.37 5.34
C HIS A 396 6.30 -1.35 4.29
N PHE A 397 5.00 -1.24 4.00
CA PHE A 397 4.49 -0.23 3.08
C PHE A 397 4.88 1.19 3.51
N GLN A 398 4.77 1.49 4.81
CA GLN A 398 5.15 2.81 5.30
C GLN A 398 6.66 3.08 5.20
N SER A 399 7.48 2.10 5.58
CA SER A 399 8.94 2.22 5.47
C SER A 399 9.36 2.54 4.03
N VAL A 400 8.72 1.88 3.06
CA VAL A 400 9.00 2.10 1.66
C VAL A 400 8.49 3.47 1.20
N LEU A 401 7.28 3.88 1.60
CA LEU A 401 6.79 5.23 1.28
C LEU A 401 7.78 6.31 1.73
N ASP A 402 8.29 6.21 2.96
CA ASP A 402 9.27 7.16 3.52
C ASP A 402 10.58 7.15 2.71
N GLU A 403 11.05 5.98 2.27
CA GLU A 403 12.28 5.82 1.50
C GLU A 403 12.15 6.38 0.07
N VAL A 404 11.03 6.11 -0.61
CA VAL A 404 10.90 6.37 -2.05
C VAL A 404 10.39 7.76 -2.37
N LYS A 405 9.84 8.48 -1.39
CA LYS A 405 9.17 9.75 -1.54
C LYS A 405 9.96 10.77 -2.37
N ASN A 406 11.19 11.07 -1.97
CA ASN A 406 12.03 12.05 -2.66
C ASN A 406 12.32 11.62 -4.11
N ALA A 407 12.56 10.32 -4.34
CA ALA A 407 12.81 9.79 -5.68
C ALA A 407 11.57 9.89 -6.59
N VAL A 408 10.39 9.69 -6.02
CA VAL A 408 9.10 9.85 -6.71
C VAL A 408 8.84 11.32 -7.04
N GLU A 409 9.05 12.23 -6.09
CA GLU A 409 8.95 13.68 -6.29
C GLU A 409 9.90 14.14 -7.41
N ASP A 410 11.18 13.77 -7.31
CA ASP A 410 12.20 14.11 -8.31
C ASP A 410 11.84 13.58 -9.70
N GLU A 411 11.36 12.34 -9.82
CA GLU A 411 11.01 11.78 -11.13
C GLU A 411 9.73 12.41 -11.70
N SER A 412 8.75 12.69 -10.84
CA SER A 412 7.50 13.36 -11.23
C SER A 412 7.78 14.77 -11.74
N SER A 413 8.69 15.50 -11.10
CA SER A 413 9.06 16.88 -11.43
C SER A 413 9.60 17.06 -12.86
N LYS A 414 10.11 15.97 -13.46
CA LYS A 414 10.61 15.93 -14.84
C LYS A 414 9.51 15.73 -15.88
N ARG A 415 8.24 15.60 -15.46
CA ARG A 415 7.08 15.30 -16.32
C ARG A 415 6.03 16.37 -16.16
N ALA A 416 6.04 17.33 -17.07
CA ALA A 416 5.17 18.50 -17.02
C ALA A 416 3.66 18.14 -17.07
N HIS A 417 3.30 17.04 -17.72
CA HIS A 417 1.91 16.58 -17.85
C HIS A 417 1.40 15.73 -16.69
N VAL A 418 2.28 15.25 -15.80
CA VAL A 418 1.88 14.46 -14.62
C VAL A 418 1.60 15.41 -13.47
N CYS A 419 0.35 15.57 -13.08
CA CYS A 419 -0.07 16.49 -12.01
C CYS A 419 0.12 15.90 -10.60
N ALA A 420 -0.09 14.59 -10.45
CA ALA A 420 0.03 13.91 -9.16
C ALA A 420 0.29 12.41 -9.33
N ILE A 421 0.90 11.81 -8.31
CA ILE A 421 1.06 10.36 -8.17
C ILE A 421 0.33 9.92 -6.90
N VAL A 422 -0.53 8.92 -7.03
CA VAL A 422 -1.27 8.34 -5.91
C VAL A 422 -0.76 6.92 -5.66
N ILE A 423 -0.13 6.70 -4.52
CA ILE A 423 0.35 5.39 -4.10
C ILE A 423 -0.71 4.74 -3.21
N THR A 424 -1.17 3.55 -3.59
CA THR A 424 -2.24 2.81 -2.93
C THR A 424 -1.71 1.52 -2.29
N GLY A 425 -2.00 1.35 -1.00
CA GLY A 425 -1.84 0.11 -0.26
C GLY A 425 -3.20 -0.46 0.14
N ARG A 426 -3.38 -1.78 0.04
CA ARG A 426 -4.61 -2.47 0.46
C ARG A 426 -4.22 -3.61 1.38
N PHE A 427 -4.71 -3.57 2.61
CA PHE A 427 -4.29 -4.45 3.68
C PHE A 427 -5.47 -5.09 4.35
N GLN A 428 -5.21 -6.25 4.96
CA GLN A 428 -6.16 -6.91 5.82
C GLN A 428 -6.07 -6.33 7.25
N ASP A 429 -7.16 -5.80 7.79
CA ASP A 429 -7.22 -5.24 9.15
C ASP A 429 -7.54 -6.35 10.17
N LYS A 430 -6.49 -7.04 10.65
CA LYS A 430 -6.53 -8.17 11.60
C LYS A 430 -7.36 -7.90 12.86
N ASP A 431 -7.45 -6.66 13.30
CA ASP A 431 -8.16 -6.28 14.53
C ASP A 431 -9.64 -5.95 14.27
N LYS A 432 -9.98 -5.37 13.10
CA LYS A 432 -11.38 -5.14 12.70
C LYS A 432 -12.13 -6.38 12.23
N HIS A 433 -11.46 -7.48 11.90
CA HIS A 433 -12.11 -8.77 11.61
C HIS A 433 -13.04 -9.27 12.74
N ARG A 434 -12.85 -8.76 13.96
CA ARG A 434 -13.64 -9.16 15.14
C ARG A 434 -14.88 -8.31 15.37
N LYS A 435 -15.06 -7.19 14.67
CA LYS A 435 -16.23 -6.30 14.86
C LYS A 435 -17.27 -6.59 13.77
N ALA A 436 -18.50 -6.91 14.20
CA ALA A 436 -19.60 -7.15 13.28
C ALA A 436 -19.83 -5.92 12.38
N GLY A 437 -19.80 -6.14 11.07
CA GLY A 437 -20.00 -5.12 10.05
C GLY A 437 -18.72 -4.43 9.56
N SER A 438 -17.61 -4.29 10.27
CA SER A 438 -16.46 -3.51 9.74
C SER A 438 -15.90 -4.05 8.42
N ASP A 439 -15.48 -3.14 7.54
CA ASP A 439 -14.73 -3.51 6.34
C ASP A 439 -13.43 -4.21 6.76
N PRO A 440 -13.20 -5.47 6.35
CA PRO A 440 -11.95 -6.17 6.66
C PRO A 440 -10.74 -5.57 5.94
N ILE A 441 -10.94 -4.68 4.97
CA ILE A 441 -9.89 -4.08 4.18
C ILE A 441 -9.60 -2.68 4.69
N LEU A 442 -8.33 -2.44 5.04
CA LEU A 442 -7.81 -1.10 5.15
C LEU A 442 -7.20 -0.69 3.81
N THR A 443 -7.75 0.37 3.21
CA THR A 443 -7.16 0.98 2.03
C THR A 443 -6.49 2.29 2.42
N PHE A 444 -5.22 2.45 2.03
CA PHE A 444 -4.43 3.64 2.28
C PHE A 444 -4.02 4.29 0.97
N HIS A 445 -4.14 5.62 0.90
CA HIS A 445 -3.75 6.42 -0.26
C HIS A 445 -2.76 7.52 0.17
N SER A 446 -1.57 7.52 -0.41
CA SER A 446 -0.61 8.62 -0.31
C SER A 446 -0.63 9.43 -1.61
N VAL A 447 -0.88 10.73 -1.52
CA VAL A 447 -0.87 11.64 -2.67
C VAL A 447 0.43 12.42 -2.68
N ILE A 448 1.23 12.24 -3.73
CA ILE A 448 2.46 12.98 -3.98
C ILE A 448 2.18 13.98 -5.12
N PRO A 449 2.03 15.28 -4.82
CA PRO A 449 1.78 16.29 -5.84
C PRO A 449 3.03 16.60 -6.66
N ASN A 450 2.86 16.88 -7.96
CA ASN A 450 3.93 17.44 -8.77
C ASN A 450 3.80 18.96 -8.82
N TYR A 451 4.64 19.65 -8.07
CA TYR A 451 4.63 21.12 -8.04
C TYR A 451 5.07 21.77 -9.35
N ASN A 452 5.80 21.04 -10.21
CA ASN A 452 6.32 21.48 -11.50
C ASN A 452 5.43 21.08 -12.70
N ALA A 453 4.23 20.55 -12.46
CA ALA A 453 3.30 20.26 -13.54
C ALA A 453 2.89 21.55 -14.28
N GLU A 454 2.92 21.53 -15.62
CA GLU A 454 2.47 22.63 -16.48
C GLU A 454 0.94 22.74 -16.51
N TYR A 455 0.25 21.63 -16.26
CA TYR A 455 -1.20 21.55 -16.29
C TYR A 455 -1.79 21.55 -14.88
N VAL A 456 -2.91 22.23 -14.74
CA VAL A 456 -3.72 22.25 -13.51
C VAL A 456 -4.90 21.31 -13.71
N LEU A 457 -5.21 20.52 -12.70
CA LEU A 457 -6.38 19.65 -12.72
C LEU A 457 -7.67 20.51 -12.81
N PRO A 458 -8.64 20.17 -13.67
CA PRO A 458 -9.89 20.92 -13.85
C PRO A 458 -10.61 21.16 -12.53
N LYS A 459 -11.42 22.21 -12.41
CA LYS A 459 -12.14 22.63 -11.18
C LYS A 459 -13.31 21.75 -10.74
N ASP A 460 -13.46 20.55 -11.27
CA ASP A 460 -14.41 19.54 -10.79
C ASP A 460 -13.76 18.18 -10.52
N PHE A 461 -12.55 17.93 -11.04
CA PHE A 461 -11.78 16.73 -10.77
C PHE A 461 -11.22 16.62 -9.34
N ARG A 462 -11.54 15.56 -8.59
CA ARG A 462 -11.04 15.30 -7.23
C ARG A 462 -10.09 14.12 -7.24
N LEU A 463 -8.89 14.25 -6.68
CA LEU A 463 -7.99 13.11 -6.52
C LEU A 463 -8.50 12.13 -5.45
N LEU A 464 -8.25 10.85 -5.68
CA LEU A 464 -8.33 9.81 -4.65
C LEU A 464 -7.45 10.20 -3.44
N GLY A 465 -8.02 10.21 -2.23
CA GLY A 465 -7.38 10.74 -1.02
C GLY A 465 -7.69 12.21 -0.72
N SER A 466 -8.36 12.93 -1.64
CA SER A 466 -9.01 14.22 -1.32
C SER A 466 -10.43 13.95 -0.81
N HIS A 467 -10.65 14.10 0.51
CA HIS A 467 -11.94 13.72 1.10
C HIS A 467 -13.03 14.77 0.82
N PRO A 468 -14.22 14.39 0.32
CA PRO A 468 -15.30 15.33 0.02
C PRO A 468 -16.09 15.86 1.22
N SER A 469 -15.94 15.32 2.44
CA SER A 469 -16.68 15.79 3.63
C SER A 469 -16.14 17.07 4.28
N MET A 470 -15.28 17.84 3.61
CA MET A 470 -14.70 19.08 4.15
C MET A 470 -14.83 20.28 3.20
N THR A 471 -15.93 20.37 2.47
CA THR A 471 -16.43 21.69 2.07
C THR A 471 -16.95 22.39 3.31
N VAL A 472 -16.37 23.54 3.67
CA VAL A 472 -16.91 24.43 4.69
C VAL A 472 -18.33 24.79 4.28
N THR A 473 -19.33 24.28 5.01
CA THR A 473 -20.69 24.83 4.95
C THR A 473 -20.69 26.06 5.83
N ASP A 474 -20.43 27.22 5.23
CA ASP A 474 -20.85 28.48 5.84
C ASP A 474 -22.38 28.52 5.70
N GLU A 475 -23.10 28.91 6.76
CA GLU A 475 -24.58 29.00 6.77
C GLU A 475 -25.12 29.99 5.70
N ASN A 476 -24.22 30.72 5.04
CA ASN A 476 -24.47 31.57 3.88
C ASN A 476 -23.74 31.04 2.62
N ASP A 477 -24.30 29.98 2.03
CA ASP A 477 -24.33 29.70 0.58
C ASP A 477 -23.09 30.05 -0.29
N THR A 478 -21.88 29.64 0.14
CA THR A 478 -20.81 29.27 -0.81
C THR A 478 -19.93 28.19 -0.18
N LYS A 479 -19.90 27.00 -0.81
CA LYS A 479 -18.92 25.94 -0.54
C LYS A 479 -17.51 26.47 -0.80
N ARG A 480 -16.88 27.12 0.18
CA ARG A 480 -15.48 27.52 0.07
C ARG A 480 -14.63 26.29 0.32
N ALA A 481 -13.89 25.88 -0.71
CA ALA A 481 -12.77 24.99 -0.54
C ALA A 481 -11.87 25.59 0.55
N PHE A 482 -11.45 24.80 1.53
CA PHE A 482 -10.39 25.20 2.42
C PHE A 482 -9.17 25.58 1.57
N GLU A 483 -8.62 26.77 1.75
CA GLU A 483 -7.43 27.23 1.03
C GLU A 483 -6.29 27.36 2.03
N MET A 484 -5.33 26.44 1.98
CA MET A 484 -4.09 26.59 2.75
C MET A 484 -3.26 27.72 2.16
N GLY A 485 -2.85 28.66 3.01
CA GLY A 485 -1.83 29.66 2.68
C GLY A 485 -0.41 29.10 2.84
N PRO A 486 0.61 29.82 2.32
CA PRO A 486 2.03 29.44 2.44
C PRO A 486 2.51 29.33 3.89
N GLU A 487 1.87 30.07 4.80
CA GLU A 487 1.99 29.92 6.24
C GLU A 487 0.59 29.88 6.82
N GLY A 488 0.40 29.12 7.89
CA GLY A 488 -0.93 28.99 8.46
C GLY A 488 -0.98 28.13 9.71
N SER A 489 -2.20 28.04 10.23
CA SER A 489 -2.52 27.23 11.38
C SER A 489 -3.86 26.55 11.17
N LEU A 490 -3.93 25.25 11.47
CA LEU A 490 -5.16 24.45 11.47
C LEU A 490 -5.45 24.04 12.92
N LEU A 491 -6.51 24.59 13.48
CA LEU A 491 -7.10 24.09 14.73
C LEU A 491 -8.19 23.08 14.37
N THR A 492 -8.04 21.86 14.87
CA THR A 492 -8.97 20.75 14.65
C THR A 492 -9.34 20.11 15.98
N GLU A 493 -10.57 19.62 16.06
CA GLU A 493 -11.08 18.92 17.24
C GLU A 493 -11.53 17.53 16.85
N PHE A 494 -11.19 16.53 17.67
CA PHE A 494 -11.56 15.14 17.44
C PHE A 494 -11.71 14.38 18.77
N ALA A 495 -12.59 13.38 18.83
CA ALA A 495 -12.90 12.66 20.05
C ALA A 495 -12.88 11.14 19.82
N PRO A 496 -11.78 10.44 20.14
CA PRO A 496 -11.67 9.03 19.83
C PRO A 496 -12.50 8.12 20.71
N GLU A 497 -13.25 7.20 20.10
CA GLU A 497 -14.11 6.27 20.83
C GLU A 497 -13.33 5.15 21.52
N THR A 498 -12.16 4.79 20.98
CA THR A 498 -11.24 3.76 21.48
C THR A 498 -9.81 4.29 21.54
N GLU A 499 -8.90 3.53 22.16
CA GLU A 499 -7.50 3.92 22.24
C GLU A 499 -6.88 3.97 20.84
N LEU A 500 -6.03 4.97 20.59
CA LEU A 500 -5.32 5.09 19.31
C LEU A 500 -4.36 3.93 19.06
N SER A 501 -3.83 3.30 20.10
CA SER A 501 -3.08 2.04 19.98
C SER A 501 -3.86 0.91 19.29
N ASP A 502 -5.19 1.02 19.19
CA ASP A 502 -6.10 0.09 18.49
C ASP A 502 -6.38 0.51 17.02
N HIS A 503 -5.76 1.59 16.55
CA HIS A 503 -6.00 2.19 15.24
C HIS A 503 -4.69 2.27 14.43
N GLU A 504 -4.29 1.17 13.78
CA GLU A 504 -3.12 1.16 12.88
C GLU A 504 -3.51 1.67 11.47
N GLY A 505 -2.70 2.57 10.91
CA GLY A 505 -2.84 3.05 9.53
C GLY A 505 -4.07 3.92 9.28
N VAL A 506 -4.51 4.68 10.28
CA VAL A 506 -5.73 5.49 10.20
C VAL A 506 -5.37 6.98 10.21
N HIS A 507 -5.94 7.72 9.27
CA HIS A 507 -5.98 9.17 9.33
C HIS A 507 -6.91 9.62 10.45
N ILE A 508 -6.36 10.33 11.43
CA ILE A 508 -7.11 11.00 12.51
C ILE A 508 -7.72 12.28 11.94
N VAL A 509 -6.90 13.03 11.19
CA VAL A 509 -7.29 14.20 10.41
C VAL A 509 -6.60 14.10 9.06
N GLN A 510 -7.36 14.27 8.00
CA GLN A 510 -6.83 14.35 6.64
C GLN A 510 -7.48 15.53 5.94
N TYR A 511 -6.67 16.51 5.61
CA TYR A 511 -7.01 17.59 4.72
C TYR A 511 -6.19 17.43 3.46
N CYS A 512 -6.84 17.46 2.30
CA CYS A 512 -6.17 17.37 1.01
C CYS A 512 -6.98 18.19 -0.01
N SER A 513 -6.33 19.15 -0.66
CA SER A 513 -6.91 19.90 -1.77
C SER A 513 -7.23 18.93 -2.91
N ARG A 514 -8.17 19.30 -3.78
CA ARG A 514 -8.60 18.43 -4.88
C ARG A 514 -7.49 18.00 -5.83
N ASP A 515 -6.50 18.87 -6.01
CA ASP A 515 -5.30 18.64 -6.81
C ASP A 515 -4.14 18.03 -6.02
N GLY A 516 -4.32 17.75 -4.73
CA GLY A 516 -3.32 17.16 -3.86
C GLY A 516 -2.14 18.07 -3.50
N ARG A 517 -2.10 19.31 -4.03
CA ARG A 517 -0.95 20.22 -3.84
C ARG A 517 -0.84 20.75 -2.42
N ARG A 518 -1.95 20.76 -1.67
CA ARG A 518 -2.05 21.29 -0.31
C ARG A 518 -2.68 20.25 0.60
N GLN A 519 -1.93 19.75 1.57
CA GLN A 519 -2.38 18.68 2.46
C GLN A 519 -1.96 18.94 3.90
N VAL A 520 -2.80 18.52 4.85
CA VAL A 520 -2.47 18.38 6.28
C VAL A 520 -2.98 17.03 6.75
N ASN A 521 -2.08 16.13 7.11
CA ASN A 521 -2.41 14.81 7.60
C ASN A 521 -1.96 14.69 9.06
N ILE A 522 -2.88 14.39 9.98
CA ILE A 522 -2.57 13.87 11.31
C ILE A 522 -3.02 12.42 11.28
N TRP A 523 -2.10 11.50 11.47
CA TRP A 523 -2.41 10.10 11.27
C TRP A 523 -1.50 9.23 12.12
N GLN A 524 -1.93 7.99 12.32
CA GLN A 524 -1.15 6.98 13.01
C GLN A 524 -0.71 5.92 12.01
N ASP A 525 0.59 5.71 11.93
CA ASP A 525 1.17 4.71 11.06
C ASP A 525 0.99 3.29 11.61
N PHE A 526 1.38 2.33 10.80
CA PHE A 526 1.29 0.91 11.13
C PHE A 526 2.28 0.43 12.20
N ASN A 527 3.26 1.27 12.55
CA ASN A 527 4.17 1.05 13.68
C ASN A 527 3.68 1.75 14.95
N LYS A 528 2.41 2.20 14.96
CA LYS A 528 1.79 2.98 16.03
C LYS A 528 2.48 4.31 16.30
N ARG A 529 3.34 4.77 15.39
CA ARG A 529 3.92 6.11 15.44
C ARG A 529 2.88 7.06 14.89
N ALA A 530 2.61 8.12 15.61
CA ALA A 530 1.76 9.17 15.10
C ALA A 530 2.59 10.22 14.39
N ARG A 531 2.01 10.80 13.35
CA ARG A 531 2.70 11.70 12.45
C ARG A 531 1.79 12.84 12.03
N VAL A 532 2.37 14.03 11.97
CA VAL A 532 1.81 15.18 11.28
C VAL A 532 2.60 15.39 10.01
N GLU A 533 1.89 15.51 8.90
CA GLU A 533 2.48 15.75 7.59
C GLU A 533 1.79 16.96 6.96
N VAL A 534 2.57 17.86 6.39
CA VAL A 534 2.07 19.01 5.63
C VAL A 534 2.71 19.00 4.26
N TRP A 535 1.89 19.10 3.23
CA TRP A 535 2.30 19.32 1.86
C TRP A 535 1.80 20.68 1.40
N HIS A 536 2.68 21.52 0.88
CA HIS A 536 2.29 22.81 0.35
C HIS A 536 3.25 23.27 -0.74
N GLU A 537 2.72 23.74 -1.87
CA GLU A 537 3.52 24.21 -3.01
C GLU A 537 4.50 25.36 -2.70
N HIS A 538 4.25 26.09 -1.61
CA HIS A 538 5.13 27.17 -1.13
C HIS A 538 5.86 26.87 0.18
N ALA A 539 5.27 26.07 1.08
CA ALA A 539 5.94 25.74 2.34
C ALA A 539 6.90 24.55 2.16
N GLY A 540 6.68 23.74 1.12
CA GLY A 540 7.35 22.47 0.92
C GLY A 540 6.59 21.34 1.60
N HIS A 541 7.29 20.22 1.74
CA HIS A 541 6.81 19.06 2.46
C HIS A 541 7.49 18.99 3.83
N HIS A 542 6.71 18.89 4.90
CA HIS A 542 7.18 18.77 6.28
C HIS A 542 6.54 17.58 6.97
N THR A 543 7.34 16.85 7.73
CA THR A 543 6.89 15.73 8.55
C THR A 543 7.34 15.92 10.00
N LEU A 544 6.48 15.53 10.93
CA LEU A 544 6.76 15.53 12.35
C LEU A 544 6.18 14.26 12.98
N ASP A 545 7.03 13.39 13.52
CA ASP A 545 6.59 12.31 14.39
C ASP A 545 6.18 12.89 15.75
N ILE A 546 5.06 12.42 16.31
CA ILE A 546 4.45 12.94 17.53
C ILE A 546 4.05 11.80 18.47
N ASP A 547 4.01 12.09 19.77
CA ASP A 547 3.44 11.17 20.76
C ASP A 547 1.97 11.52 21.02
N LEU A 548 1.10 10.54 20.78
CA LEU A 548 -0.34 10.64 20.99
C LEU A 548 -0.81 10.08 22.33
N SER A 549 0.10 9.73 23.24
CA SER A 549 -0.23 9.34 24.62
C SER A 549 -1.07 10.38 25.38
N THR A 550 -1.04 11.63 24.93
CA THR A 550 -1.80 12.75 25.51
C THR A 550 -3.26 12.84 25.03
N ILE A 551 -3.68 11.94 24.12
CA ILE A 551 -5.04 11.87 23.61
C ILE A 551 -5.97 11.20 24.61
N ARG A 552 -7.09 11.87 24.88
CA ARG A 552 -8.12 11.41 25.80
C ARG A 552 -9.24 10.71 25.03
N VAL A 553 -9.43 9.43 25.29
CA VAL A 553 -10.52 8.62 24.73
C VAL A 553 -11.87 9.10 25.28
N LYS A 554 -12.89 9.12 24.43
CA LYS A 554 -14.26 9.60 24.66
C LYS A 554 -14.34 11.05 25.14
N GLN A 555 -13.30 11.83 24.87
CA GLN A 555 -13.25 13.26 25.16
C GLN A 555 -12.78 14.01 23.92
N THR A 556 -13.22 15.25 23.78
CA THR A 556 -12.74 16.14 22.73
C THR A 556 -11.28 16.48 22.98
N ASN A 557 -10.45 16.19 21.98
CA ASN A 557 -9.06 16.61 21.90
C ASN A 557 -8.96 17.77 20.94
N LYS A 558 -8.10 18.75 21.26
CA LYS A 558 -7.86 19.91 20.41
C LYS A 558 -6.42 19.87 19.91
N ALA A 559 -6.26 19.81 18.60
CA ALA A 559 -4.97 19.80 17.93
C ALA A 559 -4.78 21.08 17.12
N LEU A 560 -3.63 21.70 17.26
CA LEU A 560 -3.20 22.86 16.47
C LEU A 560 -1.96 22.46 15.67
N VAL A 561 -2.10 22.39 14.36
CA VAL A 561 -1.00 22.27 13.41
C VAL A 561 -0.65 23.67 12.94
N THR A 562 0.63 24.02 12.92
CA THR A 562 1.12 25.27 12.32
C THR A 562 2.21 24.95 11.33
N TRP A 563 2.23 25.65 10.20
CA TRP A 563 3.23 25.47 9.16
C TRP A 563 3.70 26.81 8.61
N SER A 564 4.92 26.78 8.11
CA SER A 564 5.57 27.86 7.36
C SER A 564 6.65 27.25 6.48
N LYS A 565 7.31 28.05 5.65
CA LYS A 565 8.52 27.61 4.92
C LYS A 565 9.62 27.08 5.84
N ARG A 566 9.65 27.52 7.10
CA ARG A 566 10.68 27.13 8.07
C ARG A 566 10.42 25.76 8.71
N GLY A 567 9.23 25.21 8.53
CA GLY A 567 8.85 23.94 9.12
C GLY A 567 7.47 23.93 9.74
N ILE A 568 7.26 22.94 10.61
CA ILE A 568 5.96 22.57 11.18
C ILE A 568 6.03 22.47 12.70
N SER A 569 4.95 22.84 13.39
CA SER A 569 4.78 22.55 14.81
C SER A 569 3.39 22.06 15.15
N PHE A 570 3.31 21.23 16.20
CA PHE A 570 2.09 20.57 16.63
C PHE A 570 1.87 20.75 18.14
N VAL A 571 0.65 21.15 18.49
CA VAL A 571 0.19 21.27 19.88
C VAL A 571 -1.08 20.45 20.03
N ILE A 572 -1.19 19.66 21.10
CA ILE A 572 -2.41 18.91 21.42
C ILE A 572 -2.80 19.12 22.88
N ASN A 573 -4.06 19.45 23.13
CA ASN A 573 -4.61 19.71 24.47
C ASN A 573 -3.78 20.72 25.29
N GLY A 574 -3.15 21.69 24.61
CA GLY A 574 -2.27 22.69 25.21
C GLY A 574 -0.83 22.25 25.48
N ASN A 575 -0.48 20.98 25.22
CA ASN A 575 0.89 20.48 25.30
C ASN A 575 1.58 20.66 23.94
N GLU A 576 2.65 21.45 23.91
CA GLU A 576 3.55 21.51 22.75
C GLU A 576 4.28 20.17 22.65
N VAL A 577 4.08 19.47 21.53
CA VAL A 577 4.64 18.13 21.37
C VAL A 577 6.05 18.27 20.81
N ILE A 578 6.24 18.77 19.57
CA ILE A 578 7.57 18.88 18.93
C ILE A 578 7.57 20.00 17.86
N LYS A 579 8.75 20.59 17.60
CA LYS A 579 9.02 21.48 16.46
C LYS A 579 10.08 20.87 15.55
N SER A 580 9.78 20.80 14.25
CA SER A 580 10.77 20.48 13.22
C SER A 580 11.03 21.75 12.43
N TYR A 581 12.23 22.31 12.58
CA TYR A 581 12.71 23.40 11.73
C TYR A 581 13.72 22.82 10.76
N SER A 582 13.59 23.13 9.48
CA SER A 582 14.70 22.95 8.54
C SER A 582 15.79 23.93 8.96
N GLY A 583 16.89 23.41 9.52
CA GLY A 583 18.05 24.22 9.87
C GLY A 583 18.70 24.72 8.59
N ASP A 584 18.52 26.01 8.32
CA ASP A 584 19.45 26.93 7.65
C ASP A 584 18.77 28.31 7.59
N ASP A 585 19.00 29.10 8.64
CA ASP A 585 18.97 30.57 8.67
C ASP A 585 19.79 31.06 9.87
#